data_AF-A0A284RYB3-F1
#
_entry.id   AF-A0A284RYB3-F1
#
_cell.length_a   1.000
_cell.length_b   1.000
_cell.length_c   1.000
_cell.angle_alpha   90.00
_cell.angle_beta   90.00
_cell.angle_gamma   90.00
#
_symmetry.space_group_name_H-M   'P 1'
#
loop_
_entity.id
_entity.type
_entity.pdbx_description
1 polymer ?
#
loop_
_entity_poly.entity_id
_entity_poly.type
_entity_poly.pdbx_seq_one_letter_code
_entity_poly.pdbx_strand_id
1 'polypeptide(L)'
;MNSFTSRPGSPTKTTALLKPFYLSSSSTSPIPNGYSTYTSPLLNGGSSPAPLINGKSVSNSLFPKDLMRLRKGVKLLLIDVRDRADFQREHIKRDAVICIEPTILRRKSINATSLMEALMISPPTEVNFFANREKFDYVVLYDWDSTSFGPLDSPLSVLVQTIYEREFTRMLKHAPIILVGGLEAWKKEFGEADVTKGDGEVVKPPPPSTSTETFALANPPTPRLSARNPFANGTIPSALSSSSGSRRGESGSLCVVLLQEESIIYSQRGTEEKGELAMETSTIVYAGLAAVFGVVISLYIALIAWSPDPIVTHDSEKKYRSHKHRTDAQPLPLLSDPSTVDLSVVIPAYNETERLPIMLASAIDHLSKTTHSFEVLIVDDGSSDDTSAASLSLAGKYPKCDIRVVTLEKNLGKGGAVRHGMLYASGERLLMVDADGASRFNDLELLWRAMDDIAPDCGAGVVVGSRAHLVRTDAVVKRSLLRNILMYGLHTILRIVGVGHIRDTQCGFKLFSRSAAQQIFPHQHLPTWIFDVELLLLAKQLRIPVAEVPIDWHEVPGSKLNVVTASLQMLRDLLIVRANHLLGRWKASSDKVKSD
;
A
#
# COMPACT_ATOMS: atom_id res chain seq x y z
N MET A 1 6.97 -53.85 -29.61
CA MET A 1 7.70 -54.45 -30.75
C MET A 1 7.48 -53.57 -31.98
N ASN A 2 8.55 -53.32 -32.73
CA ASN A 2 8.65 -52.64 -34.05
C ASN A 2 8.59 -51.10 -33.98
N SER A 3 9.68 -50.32 -34.15
CA SER A 3 10.67 -50.17 -35.24
C SER A 3 10.19 -49.37 -36.45
N PHE A 4 10.87 -48.24 -36.69
CA PHE A 4 11.20 -47.61 -37.98
C PHE A 4 10.12 -47.47 -39.06
N THR A 5 9.84 -46.22 -39.47
CA THR A 5 9.87 -45.82 -40.89
C THR A 5 10.08 -44.31 -41.07
N SER A 6 10.69 -43.98 -42.20
CA SER A 6 11.42 -42.76 -42.56
C SER A 6 10.63 -41.80 -43.48
N ARG A 7 11.18 -40.58 -43.65
CA ARG A 7 10.85 -39.54 -44.65
C ARG A 7 10.65 -40.06 -46.10
N PRO A 8 10.03 -39.24 -46.98
CA PRO A 8 10.79 -38.34 -47.91
C PRO A 8 10.14 -36.94 -47.98
N GLY A 9 10.68 -35.84 -48.51
CA GLY A 9 11.89 -35.50 -49.27
C GLY A 9 11.73 -34.02 -49.70
N SER A 10 12.81 -33.25 -49.73
CA SER A 10 12.85 -31.86 -50.24
C SER A 10 12.79 -31.83 -51.78
N PRO A 11 12.66 -30.64 -52.40
CA PRO A 11 13.85 -30.15 -53.12
C PRO A 11 14.10 -28.61 -53.10
N THR A 12 15.41 -28.32 -53.02
CA THR A 12 16.26 -27.31 -53.70
C THR A 12 16.15 -25.79 -53.50
N LYS A 13 17.36 -25.28 -53.20
CA LYS A 13 17.91 -23.93 -53.11
C LYS A 13 17.91 -23.15 -54.43
N THR A 14 17.95 -21.82 -54.35
CA THR A 14 18.70 -20.98 -55.29
C THR A 14 19.49 -19.94 -54.51
N THR A 15 20.77 -19.84 -54.84
CA THR A 15 21.81 -19.02 -54.23
C THR A 15 22.02 -17.75 -55.06
N ALA A 16 22.20 -16.60 -54.42
CA ALA A 16 22.88 -15.46 -55.04
C ALA A 16 23.81 -14.82 -54.00
N LEU A 17 25.08 -14.67 -54.38
CA LEU A 17 26.22 -14.18 -53.60
C LEU A 17 26.85 -13.01 -54.37
N LEU A 18 27.64 -12.21 -53.62
CA LEU A 18 28.61 -11.16 -54.00
C LEU A 18 28.07 -9.72 -53.89
N LYS A 19 28.72 -8.75 -53.21
CA LYS A 19 30.15 -8.57 -52.84
C LYS A 19 30.31 -7.61 -51.62
N PRO A 20 31.50 -7.58 -50.97
CA PRO A 20 31.80 -6.78 -49.78
C PRO A 20 32.50 -5.44 -50.12
N PHE A 21 32.42 -4.45 -49.24
CA PHE A 21 33.25 -3.24 -49.27
C PHE A 21 33.94 -2.99 -47.93
N TYR A 22 35.20 -2.55 -48.03
CA TYR A 22 36.22 -2.44 -46.98
C TYR A 22 36.06 -1.21 -46.05
N LEU A 23 36.73 -1.34 -44.90
CA LEU A 23 36.91 -0.38 -43.80
C LEU A 23 37.44 1.01 -44.19
N SER A 24 37.03 2.03 -43.42
CA SER A 24 37.97 3.04 -42.92
C SER A 24 37.66 3.43 -41.47
N SER A 25 38.71 3.46 -40.67
CA SER A 25 38.81 3.76 -39.24
C SER A 25 38.51 5.20 -38.85
N SER A 26 37.85 5.40 -37.71
CA SER A 26 38.28 6.38 -36.70
C SER A 26 37.67 6.05 -35.33
N SER A 27 38.57 5.80 -34.39
CA SER A 27 38.40 5.68 -32.95
C SER A 27 37.53 6.77 -32.32
N THR A 28 36.61 6.40 -31.42
CA THR A 28 36.67 6.61 -29.95
C THR A 28 35.27 6.31 -29.40
N SER A 29 35.13 5.26 -28.60
CA SER A 29 33.88 4.91 -27.92
C SER A 29 33.66 5.81 -26.71
N PRO A 30 32.50 6.47 -26.53
CA PRO A 30 32.02 6.84 -25.22
C PRO A 30 31.18 5.68 -24.67
N ILE A 31 31.57 5.23 -23.48
CA ILE A 31 30.78 4.39 -22.57
C ILE A 31 29.37 5.00 -22.44
N PRO A 32 28.27 4.26 -22.62
CA PRO A 32 26.94 4.82 -22.40
C PRO A 32 26.70 4.99 -20.90
N ASN A 33 26.92 6.21 -20.40
CA ASN A 33 26.37 6.65 -19.13
C ASN A 33 24.84 6.66 -19.27
N GLY A 34 24.20 5.65 -18.69
CA GLY A 34 22.75 5.58 -18.58
C GLY A 34 22.22 6.66 -17.65
N TYR A 35 21.69 7.74 -18.23
CA TYR A 35 20.69 8.60 -17.60
C TYR A 35 19.70 9.02 -18.68
N SER A 36 18.52 8.39 -18.68
CA SER A 36 17.39 8.87 -19.47
C SER A 36 17.02 10.26 -18.96
N THR A 37 17.02 11.25 -19.85
CA THR A 37 16.62 12.63 -19.59
C THR A 37 15.16 12.66 -19.15
N TYR A 38 14.93 12.90 -17.86
CA TYR A 38 13.65 13.30 -17.30
C TYR A 38 13.29 14.69 -17.85
N THR A 39 12.17 14.83 -18.53
CA THR A 39 11.62 16.12 -18.95
C THR A 39 10.66 16.64 -17.87
N SER A 40 11.03 17.69 -17.15
CA SER A 40 10.24 18.24 -16.03
C SER A 40 8.99 19.01 -16.50
N PRO A 41 7.81 18.84 -15.87
CA PRO A 41 6.58 19.59 -16.18
C PRO A 41 6.71 21.10 -15.97
N LEU A 42 7.54 21.53 -15.02
CA LEU A 42 7.76 22.93 -14.66
C LEU A 42 8.63 23.69 -15.66
N LEU A 43 9.43 22.97 -16.46
CA LEU A 43 10.43 23.55 -17.37
C LEU A 43 9.88 23.82 -18.78
N ASN A 44 8.65 23.38 -19.09
CA ASN A 44 8.04 23.53 -20.41
C ASN A 44 6.72 24.33 -20.41
N GLY A 45 6.47 25.14 -19.37
CA GLY A 45 5.26 25.99 -19.29
C GLY A 45 3.94 25.21 -19.16
N GLY A 46 4.01 23.92 -18.79
CA GLY A 46 2.84 23.08 -18.55
C GLY A 46 2.10 23.52 -17.28
N SER A 47 0.81 23.79 -17.41
CA SER A 47 -0.07 24.26 -16.35
C SER A 47 -0.34 23.17 -15.30
N SER A 48 0.46 23.15 -14.22
CA SER A 48 0.03 22.65 -12.91
C SER A 48 -0.99 23.61 -12.28
N PRO A 49 -1.86 23.16 -11.36
CA PRO A 49 -2.81 24.05 -10.68
C PRO A 49 -2.05 25.14 -9.94
N ALA A 50 -2.18 26.35 -10.47
CA ALA A 50 -1.34 27.47 -10.13
C ALA A 50 -1.85 28.19 -8.86
N PRO A 51 -0.96 28.70 -7.99
CA PRO A 51 -1.31 29.49 -6.80
C PRO A 51 -2.44 30.50 -7.04
N LEU A 52 -3.38 30.59 -6.10
CA LEU A 52 -4.42 31.62 -6.14
C LEU A 52 -3.94 32.88 -5.41
N ILE A 53 -3.47 33.89 -6.15
CA ILE A 53 -3.26 35.25 -5.61
C ILE A 53 -4.47 36.09 -6.01
N ASN A 54 -5.23 36.58 -5.02
CA ASN A 54 -6.48 37.34 -5.23
C ASN A 54 -7.49 36.69 -6.21
N GLY A 55 -7.57 35.36 -6.23
CA GLY A 55 -8.51 34.62 -7.09
C GLY A 55 -8.05 34.44 -8.54
N LYS A 56 -6.78 34.72 -8.87
CA LYS A 56 -6.18 34.44 -10.19
C LYS A 56 -5.06 33.41 -10.08
N SER A 57 -4.98 32.53 -11.09
CA SER A 57 -3.97 31.49 -11.29
C SER A 57 -2.59 32.12 -11.55
N VAL A 58 -1.61 31.86 -10.70
CA VAL A 58 -0.23 32.37 -10.82
C VAL A 58 0.72 31.29 -11.31
N SER A 59 1.45 31.55 -12.38
CA SER A 59 2.50 30.65 -12.91
C SER A 59 3.57 30.29 -11.86
N ASN A 60 4.43 29.30 -12.13
CA ASN A 60 5.58 28.96 -11.28
C ASN A 60 6.70 30.04 -11.28
N SER A 61 6.36 31.26 -11.66
CA SER A 61 7.21 32.44 -11.67
C SER A 61 6.43 33.63 -11.10
N LEU A 62 7.11 34.45 -10.31
CA LEU A 62 6.49 35.55 -9.59
C LEU A 62 7.44 36.75 -9.49
N PHE A 63 6.94 37.95 -9.79
CA PHE A 63 7.73 39.18 -9.71
C PHE A 63 7.71 39.77 -8.29
N PRO A 64 8.73 40.54 -7.87
CA PRO A 64 8.82 41.13 -6.53
C PRO A 64 7.53 41.82 -6.04
N LYS A 65 6.92 42.65 -6.88
CA LYS A 65 5.64 43.34 -6.60
C LYS A 65 4.47 42.41 -6.29
N ASP A 66 4.44 41.23 -6.89
CA ASP A 66 3.35 40.26 -6.71
C ASP A 66 3.54 39.46 -5.42
N LEU A 67 4.79 39.31 -4.95
CA LEU A 67 5.08 38.71 -3.64
C LEU A 67 4.52 39.57 -2.51
N MET A 68 4.65 40.89 -2.63
CA MET A 68 4.11 41.86 -1.66
C MET A 68 2.58 41.91 -1.63
N ARG A 69 1.92 41.51 -2.73
CA ARG A 69 0.46 41.51 -2.85
C ARG A 69 -0.20 40.24 -2.30
N LEU A 70 0.59 39.29 -1.80
CA LEU A 70 0.07 38.11 -1.12
C LEU A 70 -0.80 38.53 0.08
N ARG A 71 -1.94 37.83 0.26
CA ARG A 71 -2.88 38.12 1.34
C ARG A 71 -2.20 38.00 2.70
N LYS A 72 -2.54 38.89 3.64
CA LYS A 72 -2.11 38.79 5.04
C LYS A 72 -2.50 37.42 5.59
N GLY A 73 -1.54 36.71 6.20
CA GLY A 73 -1.72 35.36 6.77
C GLY A 73 -1.16 34.22 5.93
N VAL A 74 -0.70 34.46 4.70
CA VAL A 74 0.03 33.48 3.88
C VAL A 74 1.41 33.20 4.49
N LYS A 75 1.73 31.93 4.73
CA LYS A 75 3.05 31.50 5.20
C LYS A 75 3.98 31.30 4.01
N LEU A 76 5.00 32.14 3.91
CA LEU A 76 5.97 32.12 2.81
C LEU A 76 7.35 31.66 3.32
N LEU A 77 7.97 30.72 2.62
CA LEU A 77 9.38 30.37 2.79
C LEU A 77 10.16 30.87 1.59
N LEU A 78 11.18 31.68 1.83
CA LEU A 78 12.15 32.09 0.82
C LEU A 78 13.41 31.24 0.94
N ILE A 79 13.86 30.69 -0.18
CA ILE A 79 15.11 29.93 -0.28
C ILE A 79 16.07 30.71 -1.18
N ASP A 80 17.12 31.22 -0.57
CA ASP A 80 18.24 31.88 -1.23
C ASP A 80 19.26 30.83 -1.71
N VAL A 81 19.47 30.74 -3.03
CA VAL A 81 20.36 29.77 -3.66
C VAL A 81 21.67 30.45 -4.10
N ARG A 82 22.37 31.05 -3.13
CA ARG A 82 23.69 31.69 -3.28
C ARG A 82 24.64 31.20 -2.19
N ASP A 83 25.92 31.58 -2.30
CA ASP A 83 26.93 31.21 -1.31
C ASP A 83 26.63 31.85 0.06
N ARG A 84 27.01 31.16 1.14
CA ARG A 84 26.69 31.60 2.51
C ARG A 84 27.24 33.00 2.82
N ALA A 85 28.42 33.32 2.30
CA ALA A 85 29.04 34.63 2.44
C ALA A 85 28.20 35.74 1.78
N ASP A 86 27.55 35.45 0.65
CA ASP A 86 26.71 36.41 -0.06
C ASP A 86 25.40 36.64 0.69
N PHE A 87 24.78 35.55 1.14
CA PHE A 87 23.57 35.59 1.98
C PHE A 87 23.78 36.38 3.27
N GLN A 88 24.93 36.20 3.93
CA GLN A 88 25.27 36.94 5.14
C GLN A 88 25.51 38.42 4.87
N ARG A 89 26.14 38.78 3.73
CA ARG A 89 26.30 40.19 3.36
C ARG A 89 24.95 40.85 3.13
N GLU A 90 24.09 40.21 2.34
CA GLU A 90 22.75 40.70 2.08
C GLU A 90 21.76 39.62 1.62
N HIS A 91 20.53 39.67 2.11
CA HIS A 91 19.42 38.82 1.64
C HIS A 91 18.07 39.50 1.85
N ILE A 92 17.03 39.02 1.16
CA ILE A 92 15.67 39.58 1.25
C ILE A 92 15.17 39.54 2.70
N LYS A 93 14.69 40.66 3.24
CA LYS A 93 14.24 40.74 4.63
C LYS A 93 12.86 40.11 4.81
N ARG A 94 12.78 38.88 5.35
CA ARG A 94 11.52 38.19 5.70
C ARG A 94 11.66 37.30 6.93
N ASP A 95 10.51 36.92 7.48
CA ASP A 95 10.41 36.11 8.70
C ASP A 95 10.94 34.67 8.52
N ALA A 96 10.83 34.10 7.32
CA ALA A 96 11.28 32.75 7.00
C ALA A 96 12.12 32.75 5.72
N VAL A 97 13.43 32.92 5.90
CA VAL A 97 14.42 32.84 4.83
C VAL A 97 15.47 31.81 5.23
N ILE A 98 15.87 30.99 4.26
CA ILE A 98 16.98 30.04 4.41
C ILE A 98 17.96 30.20 3.26
N CYS A 99 19.21 29.81 3.48
CA CYS A 99 20.23 29.78 2.45
C CYS A 99 20.65 28.33 2.15
N ILE A 100 20.70 27.99 0.86
CA ILE A 100 21.18 26.71 0.37
C ILE A 100 22.30 26.98 -0.65
N GLU A 101 23.51 26.61 -0.28
CA GLU A 101 24.67 26.84 -1.15
C GLU A 101 24.60 25.98 -2.42
N PRO A 102 24.87 26.56 -3.61
CA PRO A 102 24.90 25.83 -4.87
C PRO A 102 25.86 24.63 -4.86
N THR A 103 26.94 24.68 -4.08
CA THR A 103 27.93 23.59 -3.95
C THR A 103 27.32 22.32 -3.37
N ILE A 104 26.32 22.42 -2.48
CA ILE A 104 25.59 21.28 -1.91
C ILE A 104 24.77 20.59 -3.00
N LEU A 105 24.15 21.38 -3.87
CA LEU A 105 23.27 20.91 -4.94
C LEU A 105 24.04 20.26 -6.10
N ARG A 106 25.33 20.54 -6.23
CA ARG A 106 26.22 19.91 -7.24
C ARG A 106 26.77 18.54 -6.80
N ARG A 107 26.48 18.06 -5.60
CA ARG A 107 26.93 16.74 -5.11
C ARG A 107 26.28 15.62 -5.92
N LYS A 108 27.03 14.55 -6.20
CA LYS A 108 26.50 13.35 -6.87
C LYS A 108 25.37 12.74 -6.02
N SER A 109 24.25 12.44 -6.65
CA SER A 109 23.08 11.79 -6.03
C SER A 109 22.47 12.56 -4.85
N ILE A 110 22.38 13.89 -4.93
CA ILE A 110 21.70 14.70 -3.91
C ILE A 110 20.20 14.33 -3.81
N ASN A 111 19.72 14.16 -2.58
CA ASN A 111 18.31 13.97 -2.23
C ASN A 111 17.97 14.84 -1.01
N ALA A 112 16.69 14.93 -0.66
CA ALA A 112 16.25 15.84 0.41
C ALA A 112 16.81 15.50 1.80
N THR A 113 17.06 14.22 2.09
CA THR A 113 17.73 13.80 3.34
C THR A 113 19.18 14.28 3.37
N SER A 114 19.93 14.05 2.29
CA SER A 114 21.32 14.48 2.16
C SER A 114 21.45 16.01 2.16
N LEU A 115 20.45 16.71 1.61
CA LEU A 115 20.34 18.15 1.66
C LEU A 115 20.04 18.64 3.09
N MET A 116 19.18 17.93 3.84
CA MET A 116 18.91 18.23 5.25
C MET A 116 20.15 18.01 6.13
N GLU A 117 20.90 16.93 5.91
CA GLU A 117 22.18 16.67 6.58
C GLU A 117 23.20 17.78 6.28
N ALA A 118 23.30 18.20 5.02
CA ALA A 118 24.16 19.30 4.62
C ALA A 118 23.75 20.64 5.25
N LEU A 119 22.48 20.82 5.62
CA LEU A 119 21.98 22.00 6.31
C LEU A 119 22.19 21.95 7.83
N MET A 120 22.60 20.82 8.43
CA MET A 120 22.82 20.73 9.88
C MET A 120 23.91 21.68 10.40
N ILE A 121 24.79 22.18 9.52
CA ILE A 121 25.80 23.20 9.83
C ILE A 121 25.25 24.64 9.79
N SER A 122 24.03 24.84 9.27
CA SER A 122 23.34 26.14 9.19
C SER A 122 22.69 26.50 10.54
N PRO A 123 22.30 27.77 10.77
CA PRO A 123 21.58 28.17 11.98
C PRO A 123 20.36 27.29 12.27
N PRO A 124 20.06 26.96 13.54
CA PRO A 124 18.96 26.05 13.89
C PRO A 124 17.58 26.50 13.36
N THR A 125 17.38 27.80 13.21
CA THR A 125 16.18 28.40 12.62
C THR A 125 16.01 28.00 11.14
N GLU A 126 17.09 28.03 10.36
CA GLU A 126 17.07 27.62 8.95
C GLU A 126 16.82 26.13 8.80
N VAL A 127 17.48 25.31 9.62
CA VAL A 127 17.25 23.85 9.67
C VAL A 127 15.78 23.56 9.97
N ASN A 128 15.21 24.28 10.93
CA ASN A 128 13.81 24.11 11.30
C ASN A 128 12.86 24.56 10.18
N PHE A 129 13.13 25.67 9.50
CA PHE A 129 12.31 26.11 8.37
C PHE A 129 12.38 25.12 7.20
N PHE A 130 13.57 24.64 6.86
CA PHE A 130 13.73 23.64 5.80
C PHE A 130 13.08 22.30 6.16
N ALA A 131 13.22 21.86 7.41
CA ALA A 131 12.61 20.63 7.90
C ALA A 131 11.08 20.69 7.90
N ASN A 132 10.49 21.88 8.07
CA ASN A 132 9.05 22.10 8.11
C ASN A 132 8.53 22.85 6.86
N ARG A 133 9.26 22.78 5.74
CA ARG A 133 8.95 23.50 4.49
C ARG A 133 7.54 23.21 3.95
N GLU A 134 7.01 22.02 4.24
CA GLU A 134 5.65 21.59 3.88
C GLU A 134 4.53 22.38 4.60
N LYS A 135 4.87 23.06 5.71
CA LYS A 135 3.90 23.87 6.48
C LYS A 135 3.68 25.24 5.85
N PHE A 136 4.60 25.70 5.02
CA PHE A 136 4.48 26.96 4.29
C PHE A 136 3.47 26.80 3.15
N ASP A 137 2.73 27.85 2.86
CA ASP A 137 1.81 27.89 1.74
C ASP A 137 2.59 27.97 0.42
N TYR A 138 3.63 28.81 0.37
CA TYR A 138 4.49 28.93 -0.80
C TYR A 138 5.96 28.82 -0.44
N VAL A 139 6.71 28.17 -1.33
CA VAL A 139 8.18 28.14 -1.31
C VAL A 139 8.67 28.88 -2.55
N VAL A 140 9.40 29.97 -2.32
CA VAL A 140 9.92 30.84 -3.38
C VAL A 140 11.44 30.72 -3.42
N LEU A 141 11.99 30.37 -4.58
CA LEU A 141 13.41 30.21 -4.82
C LEU A 141 13.95 31.47 -5.53
N TYR A 142 15.14 31.92 -5.15
CA TYR A 142 15.80 33.03 -5.82
C TYR A 142 17.31 32.92 -5.72
N ASP A 143 18.00 33.52 -6.68
CA ASP A 143 19.45 33.74 -6.69
C ASP A 143 19.73 35.24 -6.95
N TRP A 144 20.81 35.58 -7.64
CA TRP A 144 21.16 36.97 -7.95
C TRP A 144 20.13 37.62 -8.89
N ASP A 145 19.90 37.03 -10.07
CA ASP A 145 19.22 37.67 -11.19
C ASP A 145 18.43 36.71 -12.10
N SER A 146 18.31 35.41 -11.76
CA SER A 146 17.65 34.43 -12.63
C SER A 146 16.17 34.77 -12.84
N THR A 147 15.72 34.63 -14.10
CA THR A 147 14.33 34.85 -14.51
C THR A 147 13.55 33.56 -14.73
N SER A 148 14.24 32.41 -14.76
CA SER A 148 13.68 31.07 -14.85
C SER A 148 14.56 30.08 -14.08
N PHE A 149 14.08 28.86 -13.82
CA PHE A 149 14.88 27.83 -13.14
C PHE A 149 16.13 27.40 -13.95
N GLY A 150 16.18 27.70 -15.26
CA GLY A 150 17.31 27.37 -16.12
C GLY A 150 17.38 25.87 -16.51
N PRO A 151 18.54 25.41 -16.99
CA PRO A 151 18.77 24.00 -17.37
C PRO A 151 18.54 23.01 -16.22
N LEU A 152 18.34 21.72 -16.55
CA LEU A 152 18.04 20.65 -15.57
C LEU A 152 19.13 20.44 -14.50
N ASP A 153 20.37 20.82 -14.80
CA ASP A 153 21.55 20.74 -13.95
C ASP A 153 21.88 22.06 -13.22
N SER A 154 21.07 23.11 -13.43
CA SER A 154 21.21 24.35 -12.68
C SER A 154 20.92 24.10 -11.19
N PRO A 155 21.55 24.85 -10.26
CA PRO A 155 21.27 24.73 -8.83
C PRO A 155 19.77 24.89 -8.51
N LEU A 156 19.10 25.86 -9.13
CA LEU A 156 17.66 26.09 -8.95
C LEU A 156 16.83 24.87 -9.40
N SER A 157 17.08 24.32 -10.59
CA SER A 157 16.39 23.13 -11.10
C SER A 157 16.67 21.88 -10.26
N VAL A 158 17.92 21.68 -9.85
CA VAL A 158 18.30 20.56 -8.98
C VAL A 158 17.62 20.68 -7.63
N LEU A 159 17.51 21.89 -7.07
CA LEU A 159 16.81 22.12 -5.82
C LEU A 159 15.32 21.78 -5.96
N VAL A 160 14.65 22.26 -7.02
CA VAL A 160 13.25 21.92 -7.31
C VAL A 160 13.06 20.41 -7.42
N GLN A 161 13.93 19.75 -8.19
CA GLN A 161 13.92 18.29 -8.29
C GLN A 161 14.08 17.64 -6.92
N THR A 162 14.98 18.15 -6.09
CA THR A 162 15.31 17.55 -4.80
C THR A 162 14.19 17.70 -3.76
N ILE A 163 13.55 18.88 -3.68
CA ILE A 163 12.59 19.18 -2.60
C ILE A 163 11.12 19.03 -3.01
N TYR A 164 10.85 18.84 -4.31
CA TYR A 164 9.49 18.74 -4.84
C TYR A 164 9.33 17.54 -5.78
N GLU A 165 10.14 17.40 -6.83
CA GLU A 165 9.90 16.35 -7.83
C GLU A 165 10.32 14.94 -7.37
N ARG A 166 11.33 14.85 -6.49
CA ARG A 166 11.92 13.61 -5.94
C ARG A 166 11.67 13.43 -4.44
N GLU A 167 11.10 14.42 -3.77
CA GLU A 167 10.77 14.37 -2.34
C GLU A 167 9.28 14.06 -2.17
N PHE A 168 9.00 12.82 -1.77
CA PHE A 168 7.64 12.32 -1.63
C PHE A 168 7.20 12.22 -0.16
N THR A 169 8.10 12.47 0.79
CA THR A 169 7.78 12.38 2.22
C THR A 169 7.26 13.70 2.79
N ARG A 170 7.77 14.83 2.29
CA ARG A 170 7.41 16.20 2.73
C ARG A 170 6.99 17.06 1.54
N MET A 171 5.88 16.68 0.92
CA MET A 171 5.34 17.38 -0.26
C MET A 171 4.93 18.82 0.08
N LEU A 172 5.37 19.76 -0.75
CA LEU A 172 4.95 21.15 -0.69
C LEU A 172 3.50 21.29 -1.17
N LYS A 173 2.74 22.23 -0.59
CA LYS A 173 1.35 22.50 -0.99
C LYS A 173 1.22 22.96 -2.44
N HIS A 174 2.22 23.67 -2.93
CA HIS A 174 2.33 24.17 -4.30
C HIS A 174 3.74 23.92 -4.83
N ALA A 175 3.87 23.84 -6.16
CA ALA A 175 5.17 23.77 -6.80
C ALA A 175 6.04 24.97 -6.39
N PRO A 176 7.37 24.80 -6.23
CA PRO A 176 8.26 25.91 -5.98
C PRO A 176 8.13 26.99 -7.04
N ILE A 177 8.20 28.24 -6.62
CA ILE A 177 8.02 29.41 -7.48
C ILE A 177 9.38 30.11 -7.59
N ILE A 178 9.78 30.53 -8.79
CA ILE A 178 10.97 31.39 -8.92
C ILE A 178 10.59 32.86 -8.71
N LEU A 179 11.41 33.59 -7.94
CA LEU A 179 11.36 35.05 -7.89
C LEU A 179 12.10 35.60 -9.12
N VAL A 180 11.33 36.14 -10.07
CA VAL A 180 11.88 36.59 -11.35
C VAL A 180 12.83 37.78 -11.15
N GLY A 181 14.09 37.59 -11.56
CA GLY A 181 15.14 38.59 -11.44
C GLY A 181 15.83 38.62 -10.07
N GLY A 182 15.58 37.62 -9.21
CA GLY A 182 16.35 37.39 -8.00
C GLY A 182 16.37 38.55 -6.99
N LEU A 183 17.49 38.65 -6.26
CA LEU A 183 17.74 39.73 -5.31
C LEU A 183 17.89 41.09 -6.02
N GLU A 184 18.46 41.14 -7.22
CA GLU A 184 18.66 42.40 -7.96
C GLU A 184 17.33 43.07 -8.31
N ALA A 185 16.36 42.30 -8.82
CA ALA A 185 15.03 42.81 -9.10
C ALA A 185 14.29 43.20 -7.81
N TRP A 186 14.50 42.47 -6.72
CA TRP A 186 13.96 42.83 -5.41
C TRP A 186 14.46 44.20 -4.95
N LYS A 187 15.77 44.42 -5.01
CA LYS A 187 16.43 45.69 -4.64
C LYS A 187 15.99 46.84 -5.54
N LYS A 188 15.81 46.58 -6.83
CA LYS A 188 15.33 47.58 -7.79
C LYS A 188 13.90 48.04 -7.47
N GLU A 189 13.04 47.12 -7.03
CA GLU A 189 11.62 47.41 -6.76
C GLU A 189 11.40 48.06 -5.38
N PHE A 190 12.10 47.57 -4.33
CA PHE A 190 11.83 47.96 -2.94
C PHE A 190 12.97 48.70 -2.24
N GLY A 191 14.13 48.82 -2.90
CA GLY A 191 15.30 49.49 -2.36
C GLY A 191 16.06 48.69 -1.30
N GLU A 192 17.15 49.30 -0.79
CA GLU A 192 18.07 48.69 0.18
C GLU A 192 17.48 48.48 1.58
N ALA A 193 16.31 49.07 1.87
CA ALA A 193 15.66 48.99 3.18
C ALA A 193 14.91 47.67 3.42
N ASP A 194 14.57 46.94 2.36
CA ASP A 194 13.85 45.66 2.42
C ASP A 194 14.78 44.44 2.26
N VAL A 195 16.05 44.67 2.59
CA VAL A 195 17.15 43.70 2.59
C VAL A 195 17.80 43.69 3.97
N THR A 196 18.07 42.52 4.51
CA THR A 196 18.88 42.36 5.73
C THR A 196 20.35 42.43 5.33
N LYS A 197 21.13 43.32 5.96
CA LYS A 197 22.59 43.38 5.80
C LYS A 197 23.27 42.78 7.02
N GLY A 198 24.22 41.88 6.82
CA GLY A 198 25.02 41.35 7.91
C GLY A 198 26.24 42.23 8.20
N ASP A 199 26.55 42.40 9.48
CA ASP A 199 27.79 43.03 9.93
C ASP A 199 28.96 42.10 9.57
N GLY A 200 29.73 42.47 8.54
CA GLY A 200 30.78 41.63 7.96
C GLY A 200 32.02 41.49 8.84
N GLU A 201 31.95 40.76 9.95
CA GLU A 201 33.12 40.37 10.74
C GLU A 201 33.55 38.93 10.42
N VAL A 202 34.66 38.80 9.71
CA VAL A 202 35.27 37.51 9.33
C VAL A 202 35.84 36.84 10.59
N VAL A 203 35.13 35.84 11.12
CA VAL A 203 35.62 35.01 12.22
C VAL A 203 36.80 34.15 11.71
N LYS A 204 38.02 34.45 12.19
CA LYS A 204 39.20 33.59 12.02
C LYS A 204 39.01 32.28 12.81
N PRO A 205 39.38 31.11 12.27
CA PRO A 205 39.33 29.87 13.02
C PRO A 205 40.34 29.89 14.18
N PRO A 206 40.01 29.29 15.34
CA PRO A 206 40.92 29.24 16.47
C PRO A 206 42.09 28.28 16.20
N PRO A 207 43.28 28.53 16.79
CA PRO A 207 44.43 27.65 16.61
C PRO A 207 44.22 26.33 17.38
N PRO A 208 44.90 25.24 16.97
CA PRO A 208 44.73 23.93 17.59
C PRO A 208 45.32 23.92 19.00
N SER A 209 44.50 23.67 20.01
CA SER A 209 44.96 23.47 21.39
C SER A 209 45.35 22.01 21.60
N THR A 210 46.66 21.76 21.63
CA THR A 210 47.30 20.63 22.30
C THR A 210 47.11 20.75 23.81
N SER A 211 46.47 19.76 24.44
CA SER A 211 46.82 19.32 25.79
C SER A 211 46.26 17.93 26.07
N THR A 212 47.21 17.02 26.25
CA THR A 212 47.15 15.69 26.84
C THR A 212 46.39 15.70 28.17
N GLU A 213 45.44 14.79 28.35
CA GLU A 213 45.10 14.25 29.68
C GLU A 213 44.36 12.91 29.57
N THR A 214 44.39 12.16 30.66
CA THR A 214 44.79 10.75 30.69
C THR A 214 43.61 9.81 30.91
N PHE A 215 43.77 8.57 30.45
CA PHE A 215 42.87 7.41 30.59
C PHE A 215 42.36 7.13 32.01
N ALA A 216 41.04 6.86 32.14
CA ALA A 216 40.48 5.96 33.15
C ALA A 216 39.28 5.18 32.56
N LEU A 217 39.44 3.85 32.50
CA LEU A 217 38.48 2.86 32.01
C LEU A 217 37.37 2.59 33.04
N ALA A 218 36.12 2.54 32.62
CA ALA A 218 35.01 1.93 33.37
C ALA A 218 34.27 0.92 32.48
N ASN A 219 34.22 -0.33 32.95
CA ASN A 219 33.56 -1.47 32.30
C ASN A 219 32.13 -1.70 32.85
N PRO A 220 31.26 -2.42 32.10
CA PRO A 220 29.82 -2.50 32.35
C PRO A 220 29.40 -3.66 33.28
N PRO A 221 28.19 -3.65 33.87
CA PRO A 221 27.70 -4.78 34.66
C PRO A 221 26.86 -5.76 33.83
N THR A 222 27.06 -7.05 34.08
CA THR A 222 26.20 -8.19 33.67
C THR A 222 25.94 -9.13 34.87
N PRO A 223 24.96 -10.04 34.80
CA PRO A 223 24.02 -10.33 35.89
C PRO A 223 24.44 -11.51 36.78
N ARG A 224 23.82 -11.64 37.97
CA ARG A 224 23.90 -12.84 38.81
C ARG A 224 22.54 -13.53 38.98
N LEU A 225 22.50 -14.78 38.55
CA LEU A 225 21.57 -15.84 38.97
C LEU A 225 22.00 -16.38 40.33
N SER A 226 21.04 -16.68 41.21
CA SER A 226 21.25 -17.70 42.26
C SER A 226 19.97 -18.50 42.47
N ALA A 227 20.08 -19.82 42.29
CA ALA A 227 19.05 -20.80 42.57
C ALA A 227 19.52 -21.75 43.68
N ARG A 228 18.51 -22.34 44.34
CA ARG A 228 18.46 -23.61 45.11
C ARG A 228 18.46 -23.57 46.64
N ASN A 229 17.30 -23.99 47.14
CA ASN A 229 17.01 -24.68 48.40
C ASN A 229 17.86 -25.95 48.61
N PRO A 230 18.12 -26.32 49.88
CA PRO A 230 18.33 -27.70 50.31
C PRO A 230 17.22 -28.21 51.26
N PHE A 231 17.18 -29.55 51.36
CA PHE A 231 16.19 -30.43 52.00
C PHE A 231 16.45 -30.72 53.51
N ALA A 232 15.34 -31.04 54.20
CA ALA A 232 15.08 -32.13 55.19
C ALA A 232 15.77 -32.22 56.59
N ASN A 233 14.94 -32.31 57.64
CA ASN A 233 14.73 -33.49 58.54
C ASN A 233 13.85 -33.10 59.76
N GLY A 234 12.73 -33.77 60.03
CA GLY A 234 12.54 -34.83 61.06
C GLY A 234 11.63 -34.31 62.21
N THR A 235 10.81 -35.02 63.00
CA THR A 235 10.52 -36.44 63.28
C THR A 235 9.25 -36.52 64.18
N ILE A 236 8.60 -37.69 64.27
CA ILE A 236 7.40 -38.08 65.07
C ILE A 236 7.75 -38.34 66.56
N PRO A 237 6.78 -38.40 67.52
CA PRO A 237 6.30 -39.70 68.12
C PRO A 237 4.76 -39.75 68.38
N SER A 238 4.02 -40.85 68.08
CA SER A 238 3.62 -42.02 68.94
C SER A 238 2.81 -41.69 70.20
N ALA A 239 1.88 -42.46 70.77
CA ALA A 239 1.01 -43.60 70.43
C ALA A 239 0.22 -43.92 71.74
N LEU A 240 -1.01 -44.44 71.60
CA LEU A 240 -1.67 -45.48 72.42
C LEU A 240 -2.11 -45.31 73.91
N SER A 241 -3.26 -45.97 74.16
CA SER A 241 -3.80 -46.57 75.40
C SER A 241 -4.70 -45.68 76.27
N SER A 242 -5.73 -46.14 76.99
CA SER A 242 -6.78 -47.18 76.86
C SER A 242 -7.52 -47.22 78.21
N SER A 243 -8.79 -47.66 78.22
CA SER A 243 -9.59 -48.14 79.36
C SER A 243 -10.12 -47.05 80.31
N SER A 244 -11.27 -47.15 80.99
CA SER A 244 -12.46 -48.02 81.00
C SER A 244 -13.31 -47.51 82.18
N GLY A 245 -14.64 -47.61 82.15
CA GLY A 245 -15.43 -47.31 83.36
C GLY A 245 -16.92 -47.10 83.13
N SER A 246 -17.65 -48.19 83.26
CA SER A 246 -19.11 -48.31 83.29
C SER A 246 -19.77 -47.61 84.49
N ARG A 247 -21.01 -47.09 84.34
CA ARG A 247 -22.18 -47.52 85.15
C ARG A 247 -23.53 -46.92 84.69
N ARG A 248 -24.57 -47.71 84.98
CA ARG A 248 -26.00 -47.68 84.61
C ARG A 248 -26.83 -46.50 85.17
N GLY A 249 -27.99 -46.29 84.54
CA GLY A 249 -29.21 -45.75 85.16
C GLY A 249 -30.41 -45.82 84.19
N GLU A 250 -31.46 -46.54 84.56
CA GLU A 250 -32.69 -46.83 83.80
C GLU A 250 -33.70 -45.67 83.76
N SER A 251 -34.49 -45.56 82.68
CA SER A 251 -35.98 -45.53 82.68
C SER A 251 -36.56 -44.93 81.40
N GLY A 252 -37.66 -45.51 80.90
CA GLY A 252 -38.60 -44.80 80.01
C GLY A 252 -38.96 -45.52 78.70
N SER A 253 -39.77 -46.57 78.80
CA SER A 253 -40.60 -47.06 77.68
C SER A 253 -41.86 -46.21 77.59
N LEU A 254 -42.00 -45.34 76.58
CA LEU A 254 -43.29 -44.95 75.95
C LEU A 254 -43.13 -43.95 74.77
N CYS A 255 -42.36 -44.25 73.72
CA CYS A 255 -42.39 -43.41 72.50
C CYS A 255 -41.75 -44.09 71.27
N VAL A 256 -42.26 -45.26 70.84
CA VAL A 256 -41.65 -45.96 69.68
C VAL A 256 -42.63 -46.22 68.53
N VAL A 257 -43.93 -46.03 68.72
CA VAL A 257 -44.91 -46.31 67.65
C VAL A 257 -45.28 -45.06 66.81
N LEU A 258 -45.02 -43.84 67.28
CA LEU A 258 -45.28 -42.61 66.51
C LEU A 258 -44.07 -42.09 65.71
N LEU A 259 -42.85 -42.53 66.04
CA LEU A 259 -41.63 -42.07 65.34
C LEU A 259 -41.30 -42.89 64.08
N GLN A 260 -41.92 -44.06 63.92
CA GLN A 260 -41.64 -44.94 62.78
C GLN A 260 -42.50 -44.59 61.55
N GLU A 261 -43.73 -44.13 61.73
CA GLU A 261 -44.57 -43.60 60.63
C GLU A 261 -44.09 -42.22 60.15
N GLU A 262 -43.64 -41.32 61.05
CA GLU A 262 -43.08 -40.04 60.64
C GLU A 262 -41.78 -40.19 59.83
N SER A 263 -40.94 -41.19 60.12
CA SER A 263 -39.69 -41.42 59.39
C SER A 263 -39.88 -41.84 57.93
N ILE A 264 -40.96 -42.57 57.63
CA ILE A 264 -41.30 -43.02 56.27
C ILE A 264 -41.89 -41.87 55.45
N ILE A 265 -42.73 -41.03 56.07
CA ILE A 265 -43.28 -39.82 55.44
C ILE A 265 -42.17 -38.80 55.17
N TYR A 266 -41.23 -38.61 56.12
CA TYR A 266 -40.10 -37.70 55.93
C TYR A 266 -39.13 -38.19 54.84
N SER A 267 -38.91 -39.51 54.74
CA SER A 267 -38.08 -40.10 53.69
C SER A 267 -38.74 -40.03 52.31
N GLN A 268 -40.05 -40.22 52.20
CA GLN A 268 -40.77 -40.09 50.92
C GLN A 268 -40.88 -38.64 50.47
N ARG A 269 -41.16 -37.72 51.40
CA ARG A 269 -41.22 -36.27 51.14
C ARG A 269 -39.86 -35.71 50.71
N GLY A 270 -38.77 -36.19 51.31
CA GLY A 270 -37.41 -35.83 50.91
C GLY A 270 -36.96 -36.42 49.56
N THR A 271 -37.55 -37.53 49.10
CA THR A 271 -37.34 -38.05 47.73
C THR A 271 -38.19 -37.34 46.69
N GLU A 272 -39.41 -36.92 47.02
CA GLU A 272 -40.25 -36.08 46.15
C GLU A 272 -39.65 -34.68 46.00
N GLU A 273 -39.26 -34.01 47.09
CA GLU A 273 -38.58 -32.70 47.03
C GLU A 273 -37.28 -32.77 46.23
N LYS A 274 -36.47 -33.83 46.39
CA LYS A 274 -35.26 -34.01 45.57
C LYS A 274 -35.57 -34.28 44.10
N GLY A 275 -36.65 -35.00 43.80
CA GLY A 275 -37.10 -35.25 42.43
C GLY A 275 -37.64 -33.98 41.75
N GLU A 276 -38.39 -33.17 42.49
CA GLU A 276 -38.96 -31.91 42.04
C GLU A 276 -37.86 -30.85 41.81
N LEU A 277 -36.91 -30.74 42.75
CA LEU A 277 -35.73 -29.86 42.60
C LEU A 277 -34.83 -30.32 41.44
N ALA A 278 -34.67 -31.63 41.23
CA ALA A 278 -33.91 -32.17 40.10
C ALA A 278 -34.63 -31.92 38.75
N MET A 279 -35.96 -32.03 38.72
CA MET A 279 -36.78 -31.73 37.54
C MET A 279 -36.73 -30.24 37.19
N GLU A 280 -36.83 -29.35 38.19
CA GLU A 280 -36.70 -27.91 38.01
C GLU A 280 -35.31 -27.52 37.52
N THR A 281 -34.26 -28.09 38.12
CA THR A 281 -32.87 -27.91 37.67
C THR A 281 -32.67 -28.39 36.23
N SER A 282 -33.21 -29.54 35.86
CA SER A 282 -33.13 -30.06 34.50
C SER A 282 -33.85 -29.16 33.49
N THR A 283 -35.01 -28.61 33.86
CA THR A 283 -35.80 -27.70 33.02
C THR A 283 -35.04 -26.40 32.76
N ILE A 284 -34.40 -25.84 33.79
CA ILE A 284 -33.54 -24.66 33.65
C ILE A 284 -32.34 -24.94 32.73
N VAL A 285 -31.71 -26.11 32.86
CA VAL A 285 -30.59 -26.52 32.00
C VAL A 285 -31.04 -26.68 30.55
N TYR A 286 -32.17 -27.34 30.29
CA TYR A 286 -32.70 -27.51 28.93
C TYR A 286 -33.16 -26.18 28.32
N ALA A 287 -33.80 -25.30 29.09
CA ALA A 287 -34.16 -23.97 28.65
C ALA A 287 -32.92 -23.13 28.32
N GLY A 288 -31.86 -23.22 29.14
CA GLY A 288 -30.57 -22.59 28.89
C GLY A 288 -29.91 -23.11 27.61
N LEU A 289 -29.87 -24.43 27.40
CA LEU A 289 -29.35 -25.03 26.18
C LEU A 289 -30.15 -24.62 24.94
N ALA A 290 -31.49 -24.64 25.01
CA ALA A 290 -32.36 -24.20 23.93
C ALA A 290 -32.14 -22.73 23.58
N ALA A 291 -31.95 -21.86 24.59
CA ALA A 291 -31.61 -20.45 24.37
C ALA A 291 -30.26 -20.30 23.66
N VAL A 292 -29.23 -21.04 24.08
CA VAL A 292 -27.91 -21.04 23.43
C VAL A 292 -28.01 -21.53 21.98
N PHE A 293 -28.71 -22.63 21.73
CA PHE A 293 -28.96 -23.13 20.37
C PHE A 293 -29.73 -22.11 19.52
N GLY A 294 -30.74 -21.47 20.09
CA GLY A 294 -31.48 -20.39 19.44
C GLY A 294 -30.56 -19.25 19.01
N VAL A 295 -29.68 -18.78 19.91
CA VAL A 295 -28.69 -17.74 19.59
C VAL A 295 -27.74 -18.18 18.48
N VAL A 296 -27.20 -19.41 18.54
CA VAL A 296 -26.28 -19.93 17.51
C VAL A 296 -26.97 -20.00 16.14
N ILE A 297 -28.22 -20.49 16.08
CA ILE A 297 -29.00 -20.56 14.85
C ILE A 297 -29.30 -19.15 14.32
N SER A 298 -29.71 -18.21 15.17
CA SER A 298 -29.95 -16.82 14.77
C SER A 298 -28.69 -16.15 14.24
N LEU A 299 -27.53 -16.36 14.87
CA LEU A 299 -26.24 -15.84 14.39
C LEU A 299 -25.85 -16.47 13.04
N TYR A 300 -26.11 -17.77 12.85
CA TYR A 300 -25.85 -18.44 11.59
C TYR A 300 -26.76 -17.95 10.45
N ILE A 301 -28.05 -17.74 10.73
CA ILE A 301 -29.00 -17.14 9.77
C ILE A 301 -28.59 -15.71 9.44
N ALA A 302 -28.21 -14.91 10.45
CA ALA A 302 -27.72 -13.55 10.22
C ALA A 302 -26.45 -13.55 9.36
N LEU A 303 -25.53 -14.49 9.58
CA LEU A 303 -24.35 -14.64 8.74
C LEU A 303 -24.72 -14.97 7.29
N ILE A 304 -25.69 -15.86 7.04
CA ILE A 304 -26.18 -16.16 5.69
C ILE A 304 -26.77 -14.90 5.07
N ALA A 305 -27.67 -14.22 5.77
CA ALA A 305 -28.36 -13.04 5.27
C ALA A 305 -27.42 -11.85 5.00
N TRP A 306 -26.30 -11.75 5.74
CA TRP A 306 -25.29 -10.71 5.54
C TRP A 306 -24.17 -11.12 4.59
N SER A 307 -24.06 -12.39 4.23
CA SER A 307 -23.13 -12.83 3.19
C SER A 307 -23.55 -12.22 1.86
N PRO A 308 -22.60 -11.76 1.02
CA PRO A 308 -22.94 -11.24 -0.30
C PRO A 308 -23.55 -12.35 -1.17
N ASP A 309 -24.42 -11.95 -2.07
CA ASP A 309 -24.91 -12.82 -3.13
C ASP A 309 -23.75 -13.29 -4.03
N PRO A 310 -23.86 -14.48 -4.65
CA PRO A 310 -22.86 -14.94 -5.61
C PRO A 310 -22.65 -13.93 -6.74
N ILE A 311 -21.39 -13.72 -7.13
CA ILE A 311 -21.03 -12.87 -8.27
C ILE A 311 -21.37 -13.63 -9.56
N VAL A 312 -22.49 -13.27 -10.17
CA VAL A 312 -22.97 -13.83 -11.44
C VAL A 312 -22.47 -12.99 -12.60
N THR A 313 -21.96 -13.64 -13.64
CA THR A 313 -21.57 -13.00 -14.91
C THR A 313 -22.67 -13.19 -15.94
N HIS A 314 -23.15 -12.09 -16.51
CA HIS A 314 -24.19 -12.08 -17.54
C HIS A 314 -23.59 -12.35 -18.94
N ASP A 315 -24.39 -12.85 -19.89
CA ASP A 315 -23.89 -13.18 -21.24
C ASP A 315 -23.43 -11.95 -22.05
N SER A 316 -23.97 -10.77 -21.72
CA SER A 316 -23.54 -9.47 -22.25
C SER A 316 -22.11 -9.12 -21.80
N GLU A 317 -21.71 -9.52 -20.60
CA GLU A 317 -20.43 -9.23 -19.96
C GLU A 317 -19.31 -10.17 -20.43
N LYS A 318 -19.67 -11.31 -21.01
CA LYS A 318 -18.74 -12.29 -21.63
C LYS A 318 -18.19 -11.81 -22.98
N LYS A 319 -18.39 -10.55 -23.33
CA LYS A 319 -17.97 -9.96 -24.60
C LYS A 319 -17.21 -8.67 -24.36
N TYR A 320 -16.26 -8.38 -25.23
CA TYR A 320 -15.48 -7.15 -25.22
C TYR A 320 -15.60 -6.39 -26.53
N ARG A 321 -15.30 -5.10 -26.47
CA ARG A 321 -15.06 -4.24 -27.63
C ARG A 321 -13.61 -3.81 -27.67
N SER A 322 -13.11 -3.52 -28.85
CA SER A 322 -11.73 -3.04 -29.06
C SER A 322 -11.68 -1.99 -30.16
N HIS A 323 -10.49 -1.45 -30.44
CA HIS A 323 -10.34 -0.56 -31.59
C HIS A 323 -10.67 -1.25 -32.92
N LYS A 324 -10.31 -2.53 -33.08
CA LYS A 324 -10.60 -3.32 -34.30
C LYS A 324 -12.09 -3.64 -34.43
N HIS A 325 -12.74 -3.89 -33.30
CA HIS A 325 -14.14 -4.30 -33.20
C HIS A 325 -14.90 -3.33 -32.29
N ARG A 326 -15.22 -2.15 -32.81
CA ARG A 326 -15.88 -1.09 -32.02
C ARG A 326 -17.37 -1.33 -31.81
N THR A 327 -18.06 -1.79 -32.83
CA THR A 327 -19.52 -1.99 -32.83
C THR A 327 -19.90 -3.45 -32.57
N ASP A 328 -19.13 -4.39 -33.15
CA ASP A 328 -19.36 -5.82 -33.02
C ASP A 328 -18.60 -6.41 -31.83
N ALA A 329 -19.31 -6.78 -30.77
CA ALA A 329 -18.68 -7.27 -29.54
C ALA A 329 -18.18 -8.72 -29.71
N GLN A 330 -16.91 -8.95 -29.38
CA GLN A 330 -16.23 -10.24 -29.52
C GLN A 330 -16.27 -11.04 -28.22
N PRO A 331 -16.30 -12.38 -28.25
CA PRO A 331 -16.28 -13.20 -27.04
C PRO A 331 -14.95 -13.04 -26.30
N LEU A 332 -15.01 -12.97 -24.97
CA LEU A 332 -13.83 -13.02 -24.11
C LEU A 332 -13.28 -14.45 -24.02
N PRO A 333 -11.95 -14.62 -23.90
CA PRO A 333 -11.36 -15.91 -23.58
C PRO A 333 -11.63 -16.28 -22.11
N LEU A 334 -11.56 -17.56 -21.77
CA LEU A 334 -11.68 -18.02 -20.39
C LEU A 334 -10.30 -18.15 -19.75
N LEU A 335 -10.21 -17.91 -18.45
CA LEU A 335 -9.00 -18.18 -17.68
C LEU A 335 -8.59 -19.67 -17.71
N SER A 336 -9.53 -20.58 -17.98
CA SER A 336 -9.26 -22.01 -18.20
C SER A 336 -8.56 -22.30 -19.53
N ASP A 337 -8.65 -21.39 -20.50
CA ASP A 337 -8.01 -21.57 -21.80
C ASP A 337 -6.48 -21.37 -21.68
N PRO A 338 -5.68 -21.99 -22.56
CA PRO A 338 -4.24 -21.74 -22.62
C PRO A 338 -3.93 -20.26 -22.82
N SER A 339 -2.85 -19.78 -22.18
CA SER A 339 -2.40 -18.39 -22.34
C SER A 339 -2.01 -18.10 -23.78
N THR A 340 -2.39 -16.93 -24.30
CA THR A 340 -2.02 -16.47 -25.65
C THR A 340 -1.05 -15.31 -25.66
N VAL A 341 -0.84 -14.68 -24.49
CA VAL A 341 0.13 -13.59 -24.27
C VAL A 341 0.87 -13.81 -22.95
N ASP A 342 2.01 -13.13 -22.77
CA ASP A 342 2.79 -13.26 -21.54
C ASP A 342 2.12 -12.52 -20.37
N LEU A 343 1.48 -11.39 -20.63
CA LEU A 343 0.88 -10.51 -19.62
C LEU A 343 -0.53 -10.02 -19.99
N SER A 344 -1.48 -10.18 -19.06
CA SER A 344 -2.75 -9.43 -19.08
C SER A 344 -2.72 -8.33 -18.03
N VAL A 345 -2.92 -7.09 -18.44
CA VAL A 345 -3.11 -5.96 -17.52
C VAL A 345 -4.61 -5.74 -17.33
N VAL A 346 -5.12 -6.12 -16.16
CA VAL A 346 -6.53 -6.01 -15.77
C VAL A 346 -6.75 -4.71 -14.98
N ILE A 347 -7.59 -3.84 -15.53
CA ILE A 347 -7.87 -2.51 -14.99
C ILE A 347 -9.36 -2.43 -14.63
N PRO A 348 -9.75 -2.52 -13.34
CA PRO A 348 -11.09 -2.17 -12.91
C PRO A 348 -11.30 -0.65 -13.01
N ALA A 349 -12.39 -0.21 -13.60
CA ALA A 349 -12.72 1.20 -13.76
C ALA A 349 -14.16 1.48 -13.34
N TYR A 350 -14.37 2.54 -12.55
CA TYR A 350 -15.71 3.06 -12.23
C TYR A 350 -15.67 4.58 -12.17
N ASN A 351 -16.30 5.24 -13.13
CA ASN A 351 -16.27 6.68 -13.32
C ASN A 351 -14.83 7.25 -13.40
N GLU A 352 -14.03 6.73 -14.33
CA GLU A 352 -12.59 7.00 -14.48
C GLU A 352 -12.23 7.76 -15.77
N THR A 353 -13.20 8.39 -16.42
CA THR A 353 -13.03 9.10 -17.70
C THR A 353 -11.80 10.02 -17.76
N GLU A 354 -11.50 10.73 -16.66
CA GLU A 354 -10.39 11.69 -16.60
C GLU A 354 -9.03 11.06 -16.25
N ARG A 355 -9.00 10.02 -15.41
CA ARG A 355 -7.76 9.45 -14.86
C ARG A 355 -7.19 8.32 -15.70
N LEU A 356 -8.08 7.48 -16.26
CA LEU A 356 -7.71 6.32 -17.04
C LEU A 356 -6.76 6.64 -18.23
N PRO A 357 -6.91 7.76 -18.97
CA PRO A 357 -6.02 8.04 -20.09
C PRO A 357 -4.55 8.22 -19.72
N ILE A 358 -4.28 8.84 -18.58
CA ILE A 358 -2.91 9.08 -18.11
C ILE A 358 -2.28 7.76 -17.68
N MET A 359 -3.02 6.95 -16.92
CA MET A 359 -2.57 5.63 -16.49
C MET A 359 -2.30 4.72 -17.68
N LEU A 360 -3.23 4.65 -18.64
CA LEU A 360 -3.09 3.76 -19.80
C LEU A 360 -1.94 4.20 -20.71
N ALA A 361 -1.71 5.50 -20.89
CA ALA A 361 -0.55 5.99 -21.64
C ALA A 361 0.76 5.57 -20.98
N SER A 362 0.86 5.69 -19.65
CA SER A 362 2.02 5.24 -18.87
C SER A 362 2.24 3.72 -19.00
N ALA A 363 1.16 2.93 -18.90
CA ALA A 363 1.20 1.49 -19.08
C ALA A 363 1.75 1.10 -20.45
N ILE A 364 1.21 1.69 -21.52
CA ILE A 364 1.61 1.36 -22.90
C ILE A 364 3.04 1.82 -23.20
N ASP A 365 3.44 3.01 -22.75
CA ASP A 365 4.82 3.49 -22.90
C ASP A 365 5.83 2.52 -22.26
N HIS A 366 5.52 2.00 -21.08
CA HIS A 366 6.36 1.01 -20.42
C HIS A 366 6.33 -0.34 -21.15
N LEU A 367 5.15 -0.92 -21.36
CA LEU A 367 4.98 -2.27 -21.92
C LEU A 367 5.52 -2.39 -23.34
N SER A 368 5.40 -1.34 -24.15
CA SER A 368 5.92 -1.30 -25.53
C SER A 368 7.45 -1.37 -25.62
N LYS A 369 8.17 -1.12 -24.51
CA LYS A 369 9.63 -1.25 -24.43
C LYS A 369 10.07 -2.66 -24.01
N THR A 370 9.14 -3.48 -23.53
CA THR A 370 9.42 -4.85 -23.12
C THR A 370 9.35 -5.82 -24.30
N THR A 371 9.98 -6.99 -24.17
CA THR A 371 9.86 -8.07 -25.16
C THR A 371 8.63 -8.96 -24.95
N HIS A 372 7.90 -8.74 -23.86
CA HIS A 372 6.74 -9.55 -23.49
C HIS A 372 5.51 -9.13 -24.29
N SER A 373 4.80 -10.12 -24.82
CA SER A 373 3.49 -9.92 -25.41
C SER A 373 2.48 -9.57 -24.32
N PHE A 374 1.59 -8.62 -24.59
CA PHE A 374 0.61 -8.18 -23.61
C PHE A 374 -0.75 -7.85 -24.21
N GLU A 375 -1.76 -7.94 -23.37
CA GLU A 375 -3.08 -7.34 -23.57
C GLU A 375 -3.41 -6.40 -22.41
N VAL A 376 -4.32 -5.46 -22.68
CA VAL A 376 -4.91 -4.61 -21.65
C VAL A 376 -6.42 -4.85 -21.62
N LEU A 377 -6.93 -5.30 -20.48
CA LEU A 377 -8.34 -5.56 -20.25
C LEU A 377 -8.91 -4.52 -19.27
N ILE A 378 -9.63 -3.56 -19.81
CA ILE A 378 -10.36 -2.55 -19.03
C ILE A 378 -11.75 -3.09 -18.73
N VAL A 379 -12.07 -3.21 -17.45
CA VAL A 379 -13.37 -3.68 -16.96
C VAL A 379 -14.10 -2.49 -16.34
N ASP A 380 -15.02 -1.91 -17.09
CA ASP A 380 -15.92 -0.86 -16.62
C ASP A 380 -17.03 -1.46 -15.76
N ASP A 381 -17.00 -1.17 -14.46
CA ASP A 381 -17.91 -1.64 -13.43
C ASP A 381 -19.26 -0.89 -13.47
N GLY A 382 -19.88 -0.81 -14.65
CA GLY A 382 -21.16 -0.15 -14.86
C GLY A 382 -21.13 1.35 -14.59
N SER A 383 -20.13 2.06 -15.12
CA SER A 383 -19.98 3.51 -14.93
C SER A 383 -21.21 4.31 -15.39
N SER A 384 -21.45 5.41 -14.69
CA SER A 384 -22.48 6.40 -15.03
C SER A 384 -21.97 7.53 -15.94
N ASP A 385 -20.66 7.59 -16.15
CA ASP A 385 -19.98 8.54 -17.04
C ASP A 385 -19.53 7.85 -18.35
N ASP A 386 -18.76 8.58 -19.16
CA ASP A 386 -18.28 8.10 -20.47
C ASP A 386 -17.04 7.17 -20.40
N THR A 387 -16.77 6.51 -19.26
CA THR A 387 -15.56 5.68 -19.06
C THR A 387 -15.34 4.66 -20.18
N SER A 388 -16.37 3.86 -20.52
CA SER A 388 -16.29 2.88 -21.62
C SER A 388 -16.01 3.53 -22.98
N ALA A 389 -16.68 4.65 -23.29
CA ALA A 389 -16.51 5.36 -24.56
C ALA A 389 -15.11 5.99 -24.67
N ALA A 390 -14.63 6.61 -23.59
CA ALA A 390 -13.29 7.16 -23.49
C ALA A 390 -12.22 6.08 -23.65
N SER A 391 -12.42 4.91 -23.01
CA SER A 391 -11.54 3.73 -23.13
C SER A 391 -11.43 3.23 -24.57
N LEU A 392 -12.55 3.12 -25.29
CA LEU A 392 -12.58 2.70 -26.69
C LEU A 392 -11.97 3.74 -27.65
N SER A 393 -12.17 5.02 -27.35
CA SER A 393 -11.53 6.12 -28.09
C SER A 393 -10.01 6.06 -27.92
N LEU A 394 -9.56 5.85 -26.68
CA LEU A 394 -8.15 5.74 -26.33
C LEU A 394 -7.48 4.50 -26.92
N ALA A 395 -8.18 3.36 -26.94
CA ALA A 395 -7.71 2.16 -27.65
C ALA A 395 -7.41 2.45 -29.14
N GLY A 396 -8.17 3.36 -29.76
CA GLY A 396 -7.92 3.81 -31.13
C GLY A 396 -6.63 4.60 -31.33
N LYS A 397 -6.07 5.19 -30.27
CA LYS A 397 -4.77 5.88 -30.34
C LYS A 397 -3.60 4.90 -30.34
N TYR A 398 -3.82 3.66 -29.93
CA TYR A 398 -2.80 2.62 -29.80
C TYR A 398 -3.18 1.37 -30.61
N PRO A 399 -3.33 1.46 -31.95
CA PRO A 399 -3.85 0.37 -32.78
C PRO A 399 -2.98 -0.90 -32.81
N LYS A 400 -1.72 -0.79 -32.36
CA LYS A 400 -0.78 -1.92 -32.25
C LYS A 400 -0.92 -2.69 -30.93
N CYS A 401 -1.62 -2.14 -29.93
CA CYS A 401 -1.83 -2.77 -28.64
C CYS A 401 -3.22 -3.44 -28.61
N ASP A 402 -3.31 -4.64 -28.02
CA ASP A 402 -4.60 -5.29 -27.80
C ASP A 402 -5.26 -4.72 -26.54
N ILE A 403 -6.10 -3.69 -26.74
CA ILE A 403 -6.86 -3.04 -25.67
C ILE A 403 -8.32 -3.44 -25.81
N ARG A 404 -8.81 -4.15 -24.80
CA ARG A 404 -10.16 -4.70 -24.70
C ARG A 404 -10.93 -3.95 -23.62
N VAL A 405 -12.16 -3.60 -23.92
CA VAL A 405 -13.06 -2.89 -23.01
C VAL A 405 -14.30 -3.75 -22.81
N VAL A 406 -14.59 -4.05 -21.55
CA VAL A 406 -15.78 -4.78 -21.11
C VAL A 406 -16.59 -3.84 -20.22
N THR A 407 -17.91 -3.82 -20.39
CA THR A 407 -18.81 -3.03 -19.56
C THR A 407 -19.76 -3.97 -18.84
N LEU A 408 -19.74 -3.95 -17.51
CA LEU A 408 -20.66 -4.71 -16.67
C LEU A 408 -22.06 -4.08 -16.68
N GLU A 409 -23.10 -4.90 -16.52
CA GLU A 409 -24.49 -4.42 -16.59
C GLU A 409 -24.85 -3.45 -15.45
N LYS A 410 -24.19 -3.64 -14.30
CA LYS A 410 -24.37 -2.82 -13.10
C LYS A 410 -23.07 -2.74 -12.32
N ASN A 411 -22.97 -1.72 -11.47
CA ASN A 411 -21.88 -1.60 -10.52
C ASN A 411 -21.93 -2.73 -9.47
N LEU A 412 -20.94 -3.62 -9.50
CA LEU A 412 -20.73 -4.68 -8.52
C LEU A 412 -19.79 -4.22 -7.40
N GLY A 413 -18.84 -3.36 -7.73
CA GLY A 413 -17.74 -2.94 -6.90
C GLY A 413 -16.39 -3.42 -7.46
N LYS A 414 -15.31 -2.79 -6.99
CA LYS A 414 -13.93 -3.05 -7.44
C LYS A 414 -13.57 -4.54 -7.48
N GLY A 415 -13.89 -5.29 -6.42
CA GLY A 415 -13.61 -6.72 -6.36
C GLY A 415 -14.36 -7.52 -7.43
N GLY A 416 -15.60 -7.14 -7.74
CA GLY A 416 -16.40 -7.76 -8.80
C GLY A 416 -15.79 -7.53 -10.18
N ALA A 417 -15.40 -6.29 -10.47
CA ALA A 417 -14.72 -5.93 -11.72
C ALA A 417 -13.36 -6.61 -11.88
N VAL A 418 -12.55 -6.67 -10.81
CA VAL A 418 -11.28 -7.41 -10.81
C VAL A 418 -11.53 -8.90 -11.05
N ARG A 419 -12.48 -9.51 -10.34
CA ARG A 419 -12.83 -10.92 -10.52
C ARG A 419 -13.20 -11.21 -11.97
N HIS A 420 -14.05 -10.36 -12.56
CA HIS A 420 -14.44 -10.50 -13.96
C HIS A 420 -13.21 -10.43 -14.86
N GLY A 421 -12.40 -9.38 -14.76
CA GLY A 421 -11.21 -9.25 -15.61
C GLY A 421 -10.23 -10.42 -15.49
N MET A 422 -10.03 -10.92 -14.26
CA MET A 422 -9.13 -12.04 -14.00
C MET A 422 -9.64 -13.36 -14.58
N LEU A 423 -10.96 -13.62 -14.52
CA LEU A 423 -11.57 -14.83 -15.08
C LEU A 423 -11.61 -14.85 -16.62
N TYR A 424 -11.41 -13.71 -17.27
CA TYR A 424 -11.52 -13.55 -18.73
C TYR A 424 -10.25 -12.99 -19.40
N ALA A 425 -9.12 -13.06 -18.70
CA ALA A 425 -7.81 -12.62 -19.19
C ALA A 425 -7.08 -13.76 -19.93
N SER A 426 -6.26 -13.41 -20.93
CA SER A 426 -5.53 -14.35 -21.81
C SER A 426 -4.05 -14.56 -21.45
N GLY A 427 -3.51 -13.84 -20.47
CA GLY A 427 -2.09 -13.80 -20.16
C GLY A 427 -1.61 -14.92 -19.24
N GLU A 428 -0.37 -15.35 -19.40
CA GLU A 428 0.26 -16.30 -18.48
C GLU A 428 0.48 -15.68 -17.08
N ARG A 429 0.72 -14.36 -17.06
CA ARG A 429 0.70 -13.53 -15.85
C ARG A 429 -0.42 -12.51 -15.94
N LEU A 430 -1.08 -12.26 -14.83
CA LEU A 430 -2.21 -11.36 -14.73
C LEU A 430 -1.89 -10.27 -13.73
N LEU A 431 -1.73 -9.05 -14.20
CA LEU A 431 -1.48 -7.86 -13.38
C LEU A 431 -2.81 -7.16 -13.12
N MET A 432 -3.21 -7.08 -11.86
CA MET A 432 -4.20 -6.11 -11.39
C MET A 432 -3.51 -4.75 -11.23
N VAL A 433 -4.12 -3.69 -11.76
CA VAL A 433 -3.67 -2.31 -11.55
C VAL A 433 -4.85 -1.35 -11.44
N ASP A 434 -4.79 -0.41 -10.50
CA ASP A 434 -5.81 0.62 -10.31
C ASP A 434 -5.84 1.62 -11.48
N ALA A 435 -7.05 2.06 -11.87
CA ALA A 435 -7.25 2.98 -12.99
C ALA A 435 -6.75 4.42 -12.74
N ASP A 436 -6.43 4.78 -11.50
CA ASP A 436 -6.02 6.13 -11.10
C ASP A 436 -4.58 6.49 -11.51
N GLY A 437 -3.77 5.48 -11.86
CA GLY A 437 -2.38 5.66 -12.23
C GLY A 437 -1.43 5.85 -11.05
N ALA A 438 -1.87 5.61 -9.81
CA ALA A 438 -1.07 5.84 -8.62
C ALA A 438 0.20 4.95 -8.53
N SER A 439 0.13 3.73 -9.08
CA SER A 439 1.24 2.78 -9.12
C SER A 439 2.06 2.94 -10.39
N ARG A 440 3.40 2.85 -10.29
CA ARG A 440 4.29 3.00 -11.45
C ARG A 440 4.53 1.66 -12.15
N PHE A 441 4.36 1.64 -13.47
CA PHE A 441 4.63 0.43 -14.26
C PHE A 441 6.10 0.03 -14.29
N ASN A 442 7.03 0.94 -14.00
CA ASN A 442 8.47 0.62 -13.87
C ASN A 442 8.79 -0.37 -12.74
N ASP A 443 7.86 -0.59 -11.81
CA ASP A 443 8.02 -1.59 -10.75
C ASP A 443 7.53 -2.98 -11.18
N LEU A 444 6.93 -3.11 -12.37
CA LEU A 444 6.45 -4.38 -12.90
C LEU A 444 7.57 -5.41 -12.96
N GLU A 445 8.79 -5.03 -13.33
CA GLU A 445 9.94 -5.92 -13.37
C GLU A 445 10.32 -6.46 -11.99
N LEU A 446 10.07 -5.70 -10.91
CA LEU A 446 10.30 -6.18 -9.55
C LEU A 446 9.28 -7.27 -9.21
N LEU A 447 8.02 -7.07 -9.58
CA LEU A 447 6.97 -8.08 -9.40
C LEU A 447 7.24 -9.32 -10.27
N TRP A 448 7.73 -9.11 -11.50
CA TRP A 448 8.03 -10.17 -12.45
C TRP A 448 9.13 -11.10 -11.92
N ARG A 449 10.25 -10.53 -11.44
CA ARG A 449 11.35 -11.30 -10.85
C ARG A 449 10.92 -12.05 -9.60
N ALA A 450 10.17 -11.40 -8.71
CA ALA A 450 9.65 -12.05 -7.51
C ALA A 450 8.69 -13.22 -7.87
N MET A 451 7.94 -13.12 -8.97
CA MET A 451 7.11 -14.22 -9.47
C MET A 451 7.98 -15.39 -9.97
N ASP A 452 9.05 -15.10 -10.72
CA ASP A 452 10.01 -16.12 -11.17
C ASP A 452 10.62 -16.88 -9.98
N ASP A 453 10.91 -16.18 -8.88
CA ASP A 453 11.52 -16.75 -7.67
C ASP A 453 10.55 -17.66 -6.90
N ILE A 454 9.28 -17.25 -6.72
CA ILE A 454 8.33 -17.99 -5.88
C ILE A 454 7.52 -19.04 -6.65
N ALA A 455 7.44 -18.90 -7.96
CA ALA A 455 6.61 -19.73 -8.83
C ALA A 455 7.33 -20.03 -10.16
N PRO A 456 8.49 -20.72 -10.12
CA PRO A 456 9.17 -21.17 -11.32
C PRO A 456 8.29 -22.15 -12.13
N ASP A 457 8.59 -22.31 -13.41
CA ASP A 457 7.93 -23.27 -14.31
C ASP A 457 6.41 -23.15 -14.36
N CYS A 458 5.88 -21.92 -14.40
CA CYS A 458 4.44 -21.63 -14.42
C CYS A 458 3.69 -22.13 -13.17
N GLY A 459 4.40 -22.23 -12.04
CA GLY A 459 3.79 -22.57 -10.75
C GLY A 459 2.75 -21.55 -10.28
N ALA A 460 1.98 -21.92 -9.26
CA ALA A 460 1.07 -20.99 -8.61
C ALA A 460 1.84 -20.03 -7.70
N GLY A 461 1.72 -18.73 -7.94
CA GLY A 461 2.24 -17.66 -7.09
C GLY A 461 1.44 -16.36 -7.20
N VAL A 462 1.54 -15.55 -6.14
CA VAL A 462 0.98 -14.19 -6.06
C VAL A 462 2.07 -13.24 -5.59
N VAL A 463 2.24 -12.11 -6.28
CA VAL A 463 3.16 -11.05 -5.88
C VAL A 463 2.38 -9.78 -5.64
N VAL A 464 2.56 -9.20 -4.44
CA VAL A 464 1.87 -7.99 -4.00
C VAL A 464 2.84 -6.83 -3.96
N GLY A 465 2.54 -5.76 -4.70
CA GLY A 465 3.21 -4.49 -4.53
C GLY A 465 2.91 -3.89 -3.15
N SER A 466 3.88 -3.20 -2.54
CA SER A 466 3.77 -2.74 -1.16
C SER A 466 4.23 -1.31 -0.97
N ARG A 467 3.33 -0.50 -0.41
CA ARG A 467 3.56 0.87 0.04
C ARG A 467 4.03 0.93 1.48
N ALA A 468 4.20 -0.21 2.17
CA ALA A 468 4.48 -0.24 3.61
C ALA A 468 5.77 0.48 3.99
N HIS A 469 6.73 0.58 3.07
CA HIS A 469 7.97 1.35 3.26
C HIS A 469 7.74 2.86 3.23
N LEU A 470 6.69 3.35 2.55
CA LEU A 470 6.29 4.77 2.48
C LEU A 470 5.62 5.24 3.78
N VAL A 471 5.07 4.32 4.58
CA VAL A 471 4.39 4.61 5.86
C VAL A 471 5.37 4.89 7.01
N ARG A 472 6.68 4.61 6.83
CA ARG A 472 7.72 4.70 7.88
C ARG A 472 8.28 6.10 8.16
N THR A 473 7.56 7.16 7.78
CA THR A 473 7.99 8.53 8.09
C THR A 473 7.26 9.01 9.34
N ASP A 474 7.98 9.56 10.33
CA ASP A 474 7.45 10.12 11.61
C ASP A 474 6.34 11.19 11.44
N ALA A 475 6.03 11.60 10.20
CA ALA A 475 4.94 12.49 9.85
C ALA A 475 3.53 11.85 9.95
N VAL A 476 3.41 10.51 9.93
CA VAL A 476 2.10 9.83 10.05
C VAL A 476 1.55 9.91 11.49
N VAL A 477 2.41 10.17 12.48
CA VAL A 477 2.03 10.22 13.91
C VAL A 477 1.17 11.44 14.26
N LYS A 478 1.06 12.45 13.38
CA LYS A 478 0.33 13.71 13.66
C LYS A 478 -0.94 13.97 12.83
N ARG A 479 -1.60 12.95 12.26
CA ARG A 479 -2.94 13.11 11.64
C ARG A 479 -3.99 12.22 12.31
N SER A 480 -4.93 12.87 13.01
CA SER A 480 -6.17 12.35 13.61
C SER A 480 -6.03 11.05 14.41
N LEU A 481 -6.20 11.12 15.74
CA LEU A 481 -6.29 9.94 16.62
C LEU A 481 -7.20 8.85 16.03
N LEU A 482 -8.30 9.24 15.36
CA LEU A 482 -9.22 8.33 14.70
C LEU A 482 -8.57 7.54 13.54
N ARG A 483 -7.75 8.18 12.70
CA ARG A 483 -7.08 7.50 11.59
C ARG A 483 -6.04 6.50 12.09
N ASN A 484 -5.31 6.86 13.15
CA ASN A 484 -4.37 5.94 13.79
C ASN A 484 -5.10 4.76 14.46
N ILE A 485 -6.20 5.02 15.18
CA ILE A 485 -7.03 3.97 15.78
C ILE A 485 -7.59 3.02 14.72
N LEU A 486 -8.16 3.55 13.63
CA LEU A 486 -8.70 2.75 12.53
C LEU A 486 -7.60 1.93 11.84
N MET A 487 -6.44 2.52 11.61
CA MET A 487 -5.28 1.84 11.01
C MET A 487 -4.76 0.72 11.92
N TYR A 488 -4.51 0.99 13.21
CA TYR A 488 -4.07 -0.04 14.16
C TYR A 488 -5.13 -1.13 14.37
N GLY A 489 -6.42 -0.74 14.38
CA GLY A 489 -7.54 -1.66 14.44
C GLY A 489 -7.55 -2.60 13.23
N LEU A 490 -7.48 -2.05 12.01
CA LEU A 490 -7.41 -2.85 10.79
C LEU A 490 -6.19 -3.78 10.79
N HIS A 491 -4.98 -3.30 11.11
CA HIS A 491 -3.79 -4.17 11.20
C HIS A 491 -3.90 -5.25 12.28
N THR A 492 -4.60 -4.98 13.38
CA THR A 492 -4.87 -5.98 14.43
C THR A 492 -5.82 -7.05 13.89
N ILE A 493 -6.88 -6.65 13.20
CA ILE A 493 -7.83 -7.59 12.59
C ILE A 493 -7.15 -8.42 11.49
N LEU A 494 -6.33 -7.82 10.63
CA LEU A 494 -5.58 -8.54 9.60
C LEU A 494 -4.64 -9.60 10.20
N ARG A 495 -4.04 -9.33 11.37
CA ARG A 495 -3.28 -10.32 12.14
C ARG A 495 -4.16 -11.48 12.62
N ILE A 496 -5.32 -11.19 13.20
CA ILE A 496 -6.28 -12.20 13.70
C ILE A 496 -6.82 -13.07 12.55
N VAL A 497 -7.09 -12.45 11.40
CA VAL A 497 -7.62 -13.12 10.22
C VAL A 497 -6.57 -13.99 9.53
N GLY A 498 -5.28 -13.76 9.80
CA GLY A 498 -4.19 -14.67 9.46
C GLY A 498 -3.35 -14.24 8.25
N VAL A 499 -3.50 -13.00 7.78
CA VAL A 499 -2.70 -12.41 6.69
C VAL A 499 -1.74 -11.32 7.18
N GLY A 500 -1.60 -11.13 8.49
CA GLY A 500 -0.81 -10.04 9.07
C GLY A 500 0.71 -10.08 8.84
N HIS A 501 1.24 -11.07 8.13
CA HIS A 501 2.63 -11.10 7.67
C HIS A 501 2.85 -10.28 6.39
N ILE A 502 1.78 -10.01 5.64
CA ILE A 502 1.78 -9.12 4.48
C ILE A 502 1.49 -7.70 4.98
N ARG A 503 2.41 -6.76 4.74
CA ARG A 503 2.32 -5.43 5.34
C ARG A 503 1.32 -4.53 4.60
N ASP A 504 1.23 -4.66 3.29
CA ASP A 504 0.26 -3.93 2.46
C ASP A 504 -0.66 -4.89 1.69
N THR A 505 -1.77 -5.28 2.33
CA THR A 505 -2.72 -6.22 1.75
C THR A 505 -3.60 -5.60 0.66
N GLN A 506 -3.74 -4.26 0.63
CA GLN A 506 -4.71 -3.53 -0.19
C GLN A 506 -4.06 -2.66 -1.27
N CYS A 507 -2.82 -2.98 -1.65
CA CYS A 507 -2.21 -2.35 -2.82
C CYS A 507 -2.90 -2.87 -4.09
N GLY A 508 -3.31 -1.96 -4.98
CA GLY A 508 -3.96 -2.30 -6.24
C GLY A 508 -3.02 -2.80 -7.33
N PHE A 509 -1.71 -2.96 -7.05
CA PHE A 509 -0.71 -3.43 -7.99
C PHE A 509 -0.25 -4.85 -7.61
N LYS A 510 -0.86 -5.86 -8.21
CA LYS A 510 -0.67 -7.27 -7.84
C LYS A 510 -0.55 -8.16 -9.07
N LEU A 511 0.47 -8.99 -9.09
CA LEU A 511 0.74 -9.93 -10.17
C LEU A 511 0.34 -11.34 -9.72
N PHE A 512 -0.46 -12.01 -10.53
CA PHE A 512 -0.87 -13.40 -10.33
C PHE A 512 -0.32 -14.24 -11.46
N SER A 513 0.21 -15.42 -11.15
CA SER A 513 0.36 -16.48 -12.15
C SER A 513 -1.03 -16.94 -12.62
N ARG A 514 -1.16 -17.40 -13.87
CA ARG A 514 -2.38 -18.02 -14.38
C ARG A 514 -2.84 -19.18 -13.49
N SER A 515 -1.92 -20.04 -13.07
CA SER A 515 -2.21 -21.17 -12.17
C SER A 515 -2.79 -20.73 -10.82
N ALA A 516 -2.26 -19.65 -10.21
CA ALA A 516 -2.86 -19.11 -8.98
C ALA A 516 -4.22 -18.47 -9.24
N ALA A 517 -4.35 -17.70 -10.33
CA ALA A 517 -5.60 -17.04 -10.68
C ALA A 517 -6.74 -18.05 -10.89
N GLN A 518 -6.47 -19.17 -11.59
CA GLN A 518 -7.41 -20.27 -11.82
C GLN A 518 -7.93 -20.90 -10.52
N GLN A 519 -7.12 -20.93 -9.47
CA GLN A 519 -7.52 -21.50 -8.18
C GLN A 519 -8.20 -20.48 -7.27
N ILE A 520 -7.78 -19.21 -7.32
CA ILE A 520 -8.24 -18.17 -6.39
C ILE A 520 -9.55 -17.52 -6.85
N PHE A 521 -9.62 -16.99 -8.07
CA PHE A 521 -10.74 -16.13 -8.50
C PHE A 521 -12.10 -16.83 -8.61
N PRO A 522 -12.20 -18.13 -8.97
CA PRO A 522 -13.47 -18.84 -8.90
C PRO A 522 -14.08 -18.85 -7.48
N HIS A 523 -13.23 -18.82 -6.45
CA HIS A 523 -13.61 -18.88 -5.04
C HIS A 523 -13.71 -17.50 -4.37
N GLN A 524 -13.58 -16.39 -5.12
CA GLN A 524 -13.79 -15.04 -4.59
C GLN A 524 -15.29 -14.74 -4.43
N HIS A 525 -15.69 -14.29 -3.25
CA HIS A 525 -17.09 -13.96 -2.92
C HIS A 525 -17.32 -12.46 -2.76
N LEU A 526 -16.32 -11.69 -2.32
CA LEU A 526 -16.48 -10.26 -2.08
C LEU A 526 -16.35 -9.45 -3.38
N PRO A 527 -17.36 -8.65 -3.77
CA PRO A 527 -17.23 -7.72 -4.88
C PRO A 527 -16.71 -6.33 -4.45
N THR A 528 -16.51 -6.09 -3.15
CA THR A 528 -16.26 -4.77 -2.55
C THR A 528 -14.78 -4.55 -2.16
N TRP A 529 -14.47 -3.44 -1.47
CA TRP A 529 -13.12 -2.94 -1.18
C TRP A 529 -12.13 -3.90 -0.49
N ILE A 530 -12.60 -4.89 0.27
CA ILE A 530 -11.72 -5.80 1.04
C ILE A 530 -11.50 -7.15 0.36
N PHE A 531 -11.93 -7.30 -0.90
CA PHE A 531 -11.70 -8.51 -1.71
C PHE A 531 -10.22 -8.89 -1.75
N ASP A 532 -9.33 -7.91 -1.79
CA ASP A 532 -7.87 -8.10 -1.76
C ASP A 532 -7.39 -8.97 -0.60
N VAL A 533 -8.01 -8.85 0.58
CA VAL A 533 -7.69 -9.66 1.76
C VAL A 533 -8.28 -11.06 1.62
N GLU A 534 -9.46 -11.20 1.02
CA GLU A 534 -10.04 -12.51 0.69
C GLU A 534 -9.11 -13.29 -0.25
N LEU A 535 -8.59 -12.65 -1.31
CA LEU A 535 -7.65 -13.28 -2.24
C LEU A 535 -6.41 -13.83 -1.52
N LEU A 536 -5.87 -13.08 -0.55
CA LEU A 536 -4.71 -13.51 0.24
C LEU A 536 -5.05 -14.63 1.23
N LEU A 537 -6.28 -14.66 1.76
CA LEU A 537 -6.76 -15.77 2.59
C LEU A 537 -6.95 -17.03 1.76
N LEU A 538 -7.50 -16.92 0.55
CA LEU A 538 -7.64 -18.02 -0.39
C LEU A 538 -6.27 -18.57 -0.80
N ALA A 539 -5.31 -17.70 -1.15
CA ALA A 539 -3.93 -18.10 -1.43
C ALA A 539 -3.32 -18.88 -0.25
N LYS A 540 -3.50 -18.40 0.98
CA LYS A 540 -3.05 -19.11 2.19
C LYS A 540 -3.73 -20.46 2.37
N GLN A 541 -5.05 -20.54 2.18
CA GLN A 541 -5.81 -21.79 2.28
C GLN A 541 -5.36 -22.83 1.25
N LEU A 542 -5.05 -22.38 0.04
CA LEU A 542 -4.56 -23.18 -1.08
C LEU A 542 -3.05 -23.47 -1.02
N ARG A 543 -2.34 -22.89 -0.03
CA ARG A 543 -0.87 -22.97 0.10
C ARG A 543 -0.11 -22.41 -1.11
N ILE A 544 -0.67 -21.39 -1.74
CA ILE A 544 -0.03 -20.64 -2.83
C ILE A 544 0.96 -19.65 -2.20
N PRO A 545 2.25 -19.64 -2.61
CA PRO A 545 3.23 -18.69 -2.12
C PRO A 545 2.86 -17.25 -2.49
N VAL A 546 3.11 -16.35 -1.53
CA VAL A 546 2.89 -14.90 -1.70
C VAL A 546 4.18 -14.15 -1.41
N ALA A 547 4.65 -13.33 -2.36
CA ALA A 547 5.75 -12.39 -2.14
C ALA A 547 5.24 -10.96 -2.01
N GLU A 548 5.95 -10.14 -1.23
CA GLU A 548 5.67 -8.71 -1.09
C GLU A 548 6.88 -7.92 -1.60
N VAL A 549 6.64 -7.00 -2.55
CA VAL A 549 7.68 -6.22 -3.23
C VAL A 549 7.43 -4.73 -2.99
N PRO A 550 8.43 -3.93 -2.58
CA PRO A 550 8.26 -2.49 -2.44
C PRO A 550 8.07 -1.84 -3.82
N ILE A 551 7.05 -1.00 -3.95
CA ILE A 551 6.77 -0.25 -5.19
C ILE A 551 6.63 1.24 -4.95
N ASP A 552 6.93 2.04 -5.96
CA ASP A 552 6.63 3.46 -5.97
C ASP A 552 5.12 3.68 -6.14
N TRP A 553 4.58 4.51 -5.26
CA TRP A 553 3.18 4.91 -5.26
C TRP A 553 3.06 6.41 -5.01
N HIS A 554 2.19 7.09 -5.75
CA HIS A 554 1.93 8.51 -5.55
C HIS A 554 0.44 8.77 -5.32
N GLU A 555 0.14 9.81 -4.55
CA GLU A 555 -1.24 10.18 -4.26
C GLU A 555 -1.86 10.88 -5.47
N VAL A 556 -2.98 10.32 -5.96
CA VAL A 556 -3.78 10.90 -7.04
C VAL A 556 -4.98 11.61 -6.42
N PRO A 557 -5.14 12.94 -6.63
CA PRO A 557 -6.26 13.68 -6.06
C PRO A 557 -7.61 13.25 -6.66
N GLY A 558 -8.71 13.57 -5.97
CA GLY A 558 -10.06 13.27 -6.46
C GLY A 558 -10.63 11.91 -5.99
N SER A 559 -10.14 11.37 -4.86
CA SER A 559 -10.70 10.15 -4.29
C SER A 559 -12.19 10.31 -3.96
N LYS A 560 -13.02 9.46 -4.57
CA LYS A 560 -14.48 9.42 -4.40
C LYS A 560 -14.91 8.59 -3.18
N LEU A 561 -13.95 8.14 -2.37
CA LEU A 561 -14.17 7.25 -1.22
C LEU A 561 -14.50 8.02 0.06
N ASN A 562 -15.67 7.74 0.65
CA ASN A 562 -15.94 8.13 2.03
C ASN A 562 -15.24 7.16 2.99
N VAL A 563 -14.21 7.65 3.67
CA VAL A 563 -13.32 6.84 4.52
C VAL A 563 -14.08 6.14 5.65
N VAL A 564 -15.09 6.77 6.25
CA VAL A 564 -15.80 6.20 7.41
C VAL A 564 -16.71 5.06 6.97
N THR A 565 -17.55 5.29 5.96
CA THR A 565 -18.47 4.25 5.46
C THR A 565 -17.70 3.09 4.87
N ALA A 566 -16.62 3.36 4.11
CA ALA A 566 -15.74 2.34 3.58
C ALA A 566 -15.09 1.51 4.69
N SER A 567 -14.61 2.15 5.77
CA SER A 567 -13.99 1.44 6.90
C SER A 567 -14.97 0.50 7.62
N LEU A 568 -16.22 0.93 7.83
CA LEU A 568 -17.26 0.10 8.44
C LEU A 568 -17.66 -1.07 7.54
N GLN A 569 -17.81 -0.81 6.24
CA GLN A 569 -18.10 -1.85 5.26
C GLN A 569 -16.97 -2.89 5.20
N MET A 570 -15.71 -2.44 5.14
CA MET A 570 -14.54 -3.32 5.16
C MET A 570 -14.48 -4.18 6.41
N LEU A 571 -14.76 -3.61 7.60
CA LEU A 571 -14.80 -4.36 8.85
C LEU A 571 -15.88 -5.46 8.81
N ARG A 572 -17.10 -5.11 8.39
CA ARG A 572 -18.21 -6.05 8.25
C ARG A 572 -17.86 -7.19 7.30
N ASP A 573 -17.38 -6.84 6.11
CA ASP A 573 -17.06 -7.80 5.05
C ASP A 573 -15.94 -8.75 5.50
N LEU A 574 -14.94 -8.24 6.24
CA LEU A 574 -13.86 -9.05 6.80
C LEU A 574 -14.35 -10.04 7.87
N LEU A 575 -15.29 -9.64 8.73
CA LEU A 575 -15.91 -10.54 9.71
C LEU A 575 -16.74 -11.63 9.01
N ILE A 576 -17.50 -11.28 7.97
CA ILE A 576 -18.29 -12.22 7.17
C ILE A 576 -17.38 -13.26 6.51
N VAL A 577 -16.31 -12.81 5.82
CA VAL A 577 -15.30 -13.71 5.22
C VAL A 577 -14.76 -14.67 6.27
N ARG A 578 -14.30 -14.13 7.40
CA ARG A 578 -13.67 -14.96 8.43
C ARG A 578 -14.64 -15.98 9.02
N ALA A 579 -15.87 -15.60 9.31
CA ALA A 579 -16.89 -16.48 9.84
C ALA A 579 -17.28 -17.59 8.84
N ASN A 580 -17.45 -17.25 7.56
CA ASN A 580 -17.78 -18.23 6.53
C ASN A 580 -16.67 -19.25 6.28
N HIS A 581 -15.40 -18.82 6.30
CA HIS A 581 -14.28 -19.75 6.22
C HIS A 581 -14.14 -20.62 7.48
N LEU A 582 -14.33 -20.05 8.67
CA LEU A 582 -14.24 -20.81 9.94
C LEU A 582 -15.34 -21.87 10.06
N LEU A 583 -16.56 -21.56 9.63
CA LEU A 583 -17.68 -22.50 9.60
C LEU A 583 -17.63 -23.44 8.38
N GLY A 584 -16.66 -23.27 7.49
CA GLY A 584 -16.49 -24.10 6.30
C GLY A 584 -17.58 -23.92 5.24
N ARG A 585 -18.36 -22.83 5.30
CA ARG A 585 -19.31 -22.44 4.24
C ARG A 585 -18.59 -22.06 2.97
N TRP A 586 -17.47 -21.34 3.10
CA TRP A 586 -16.60 -20.97 2.00
C TRP A 586 -15.31 -21.78 2.08
N LYS A 587 -15.06 -22.60 1.06
CA LYS A 587 -13.85 -23.41 0.94
C LYS A 587 -13.32 -23.28 -0.47
N ALA A 588 -12.02 -23.06 -0.58
CA ALA A 588 -11.31 -23.29 -1.82
C ALA A 588 -10.87 -24.76 -1.87
N SER A 589 -11.22 -25.49 -2.93
CA SER A 589 -10.61 -26.78 -3.24
C SER A 589 -9.53 -26.57 -4.30
N SER A 590 -8.38 -27.22 -4.10
CA SER A 590 -7.44 -27.42 -5.20
C SER A 590 -8.02 -28.52 -6.08
N ASP A 591 -8.95 -28.18 -6.97
CA ASP A 591 -9.33 -29.14 -7.99
C ASP A 591 -8.09 -29.35 -8.85
N LYS A 592 -7.52 -30.56 -8.79
CA LYS A 592 -6.49 -30.96 -9.75
C LYS A 592 -7.16 -30.85 -11.10
N VAL A 593 -6.76 -29.86 -11.90
CA VAL A 593 -7.06 -29.82 -13.34
C VAL A 593 -6.65 -31.19 -13.86
N LYS A 594 -7.64 -32.03 -14.21
CA LYS A 594 -7.37 -33.29 -14.87
C LYS A 594 -6.73 -32.93 -16.20
N SER A 595 -5.46 -33.30 -16.35
CA SER A 595 -4.82 -33.35 -17.65
C SER A 595 -5.54 -34.43 -18.46
N ASP A 596 -6.47 -34.01 -19.32
CA ASP A 596 -7.01 -34.85 -20.39
C ASP A 596 -6.11 -34.73 -21.63
#